data_AF-A0A9B0TWU9-F1
#
_entry.id   AF-A0A9B0TWU9-F1
#
_cell.length_a   1.000
_cell.length_b   1.000
_cell.length_c   1.000
_cell.angle_alpha   90.00
_cell.angle_beta   90.00
_cell.angle_gamma   90.00
#
_symmetry.space_group_name_H-M   'P 1'
#
loop_
_entity.id
_entity.type
_entity.pdbx_description
1 polymer ?
#
loop_
_entity_poly.entity_id
_entity_poly.type
_entity_poly.pdbx_seq_one_letter_code
_entity_poly.pdbx_strand_id
1 'polypeptide(L)'
;MSVHFSSQVFSSRTAAFPGRGAQVRWSSARPGGFGSSSLYGLSGPRPRMAVYSAHGSPVGAGIREVTINQSLLTPLRVAIDPSIQQVRQEEREQIKTLNDKFASFIDKVRFLEQQNKLLETKWALLQEQKSTKSSRLPGIFEAQIAALRRQLEGLQTDGGRLEVELRTTQDVVEDFKNKYEDEINRRMTAENEFVVLKKDVDAAYMNKVEMEAKVDSLNDEINFLKTIYETELAELQAQISDTSVVLSMDNNRSLDLDGIIAEVKAQYQDMANRSRAEAEAQYQMKFETLQAQAGKHGDDLRNTRNEISEMNRAIQRLQAETDNIKNQCAKLEATIADAEVHGEQVLKDARSKQEELEAALLRAKQDMAQQLREYQELMSVKLALDIEIATYRKLLEGEESRLANDGVGAVNICVSSSQGRVVCRDLSASGSWPVTGSNSSAPYSGKRALNTLKSTHCSPSNSNTSGSRGTHGVGSWSISSSGVGYYTINSQKY
;
A
#
# COMPACT_ATOMS: atom_id res chain seq x y z
N MET A 1 13.30 -60.53 -4.75
CA MET A 1 13.62 -59.83 -6.01
C MET A 1 13.58 -58.35 -5.71
N SER A 2 14.74 -57.76 -5.47
CA SER A 2 14.88 -56.34 -5.10
C SER A 2 14.97 -55.50 -6.37
N VAL A 3 14.01 -54.60 -6.56
CA VAL A 3 14.05 -53.58 -7.62
C VAL A 3 14.43 -52.25 -7.01
N HIS A 4 15.68 -51.86 -7.26
CA HIS A 4 16.19 -50.52 -7.04
C HIS A 4 15.49 -49.57 -8.02
N PHE A 5 14.91 -48.47 -7.53
CA PHE A 5 14.58 -47.32 -8.36
C PHE A 5 15.45 -46.14 -7.93
N SER A 6 16.25 -45.68 -8.88
CA SER A 6 17.16 -44.54 -8.80
C SER A 6 16.64 -43.47 -9.75
N SER A 7 16.32 -42.28 -9.25
CA SER A 7 16.19 -41.04 -10.06
C SER A 7 16.15 -39.85 -9.10
N GLN A 8 17.30 -39.23 -8.87
CA GLN A 8 17.72 -37.94 -9.46
C GLN A 8 17.07 -36.72 -8.79
N VAL A 9 17.86 -36.10 -7.93
CA VAL A 9 17.64 -34.81 -7.26
C VAL A 9 17.91 -33.69 -8.27
N PHE A 10 16.94 -32.82 -8.54
CA PHE A 10 17.16 -31.59 -9.27
C PHE A 10 17.67 -30.51 -8.29
N SER A 11 18.89 -30.04 -8.52
CA SER A 11 19.56 -29.01 -7.74
C SER A 11 19.51 -27.69 -8.52
N SER A 12 18.73 -26.73 -8.06
CA SER A 12 18.72 -25.38 -8.64
C SER A 12 19.82 -24.55 -7.98
N ARG A 13 20.88 -24.32 -8.76
CA ARG A 13 22.00 -23.43 -8.46
C ARG A 13 21.55 -21.97 -8.58
N THR A 14 21.58 -21.24 -7.46
CA THR A 14 21.46 -19.78 -7.45
C THR A 14 22.79 -19.18 -7.91
N ALA A 15 22.81 -18.57 -9.10
CA ALA A 15 23.94 -17.78 -9.58
C ALA A 15 23.78 -16.33 -9.13
N ALA A 16 24.73 -15.87 -8.31
CA ALA A 16 24.95 -14.46 -8.01
C ALA A 16 26.04 -13.92 -8.93
N PHE A 17 25.83 -12.74 -9.51
CA PHE A 17 26.86 -11.82 -10.01
C PHE A 17 26.29 -10.39 -10.09
N PRO A 18 27.13 -9.33 -10.10
CA PRO A 18 26.93 -8.17 -9.25
C PRO A 18 26.90 -6.83 -10.00
N GLY A 19 26.45 -5.78 -9.31
CA GLY A 19 27.19 -4.50 -9.34
C GLY A 19 26.52 -3.29 -9.99
N ARG A 20 26.69 -2.18 -9.26
CA ARG A 20 26.62 -0.74 -9.63
C ARG A 20 25.20 -0.22 -9.94
N GLY A 21 24.64 0.78 -9.25
CA GLY A 21 25.23 1.87 -8.46
C GLY A 21 24.97 3.18 -9.19
N ALA A 22 24.03 4.00 -8.69
CA ALA A 22 24.04 5.47 -8.74
C ALA A 22 22.72 6.03 -8.17
N GLN A 23 22.81 6.68 -7.01
CA GLN A 23 21.85 7.69 -6.56
C GLN A 23 21.93 8.89 -7.50
N VAL A 24 20.79 9.42 -7.96
CA VAL A 24 20.68 10.86 -8.27
C VAL A 24 19.34 11.40 -7.79
N ARG A 25 19.45 12.21 -6.74
CA ARG A 25 18.48 13.14 -6.16
C ARG A 25 18.14 14.23 -7.18
N TRP A 26 16.86 14.42 -7.53
CA TRP A 26 16.41 15.59 -8.27
C TRP A 26 15.67 16.51 -7.31
N SER A 27 16.28 17.66 -7.05
CA SER A 27 15.71 18.76 -6.27
C SER A 27 15.24 19.81 -7.28
N SER A 28 13.94 20.08 -7.36
CA SER A 28 13.41 21.16 -8.17
C SER A 28 13.32 22.43 -7.32
N ALA A 29 14.26 23.35 -7.53
CA ALA A 29 14.19 24.71 -6.98
C ALA A 29 14.63 25.74 -8.04
N ARG A 30 13.66 26.59 -8.39
CA ARG A 30 13.73 27.94 -8.96
C ARG A 30 14.29 28.14 -10.38
N PRO A 31 13.77 29.15 -11.06
CA PRO A 31 14.63 30.21 -11.58
C PRO A 31 14.26 31.55 -10.93
N GLY A 32 15.26 32.19 -10.33
CA GLY A 32 15.26 33.61 -10.05
C GLY A 32 15.69 34.37 -11.30
N GLY A 33 14.95 35.42 -11.66
CA GLY A 33 15.38 36.44 -12.61
C GLY A 33 15.82 37.68 -11.83
N PHE A 34 17.08 38.06 -11.97
CA PHE A 34 17.66 39.33 -11.57
C PHE A 34 18.34 39.96 -12.80
N GLY A 35 18.26 41.28 -12.92
CA GLY A 35 19.08 42.11 -13.81
C GLY A 35 18.27 43.05 -14.71
N SER A 36 17.90 44.23 -14.22
CA SER A 36 18.55 45.55 -14.47
C SER A 36 18.17 46.15 -15.85
N SER A 37 17.34 47.19 -15.94
CA SER A 37 17.54 48.62 -15.60
C SER A 37 18.22 49.46 -16.70
N SER A 38 17.72 50.69 -16.86
CA SER A 38 18.26 51.87 -17.56
C SER A 38 17.77 52.04 -19.00
N LEU A 39 16.82 52.95 -19.30
CA LEU A 39 16.79 54.44 -19.27
C LEU A 39 17.28 55.07 -20.60
N TYR A 40 16.71 56.25 -20.88
CA TYR A 40 16.72 57.06 -22.11
C TYR A 40 15.76 56.54 -23.21
N GLY A 41 14.82 57.32 -23.76
CA GLY A 41 14.54 58.74 -23.65
C GLY A 41 13.97 59.24 -24.99
N LEU A 42 12.76 59.81 -24.93
CA LEU A 42 12.15 60.80 -25.84
C LEU A 42 11.79 60.47 -27.31
N SER A 43 10.49 60.74 -27.56
CA SER A 43 9.94 61.60 -28.63
C SER A 43 9.76 61.08 -30.07
N GLY A 44 8.49 61.06 -30.49
CA GLY A 44 8.07 61.72 -31.73
C GLY A 44 7.65 60.81 -32.90
N PRO A 45 6.70 61.24 -33.78
CA PRO A 45 5.63 60.36 -34.26
C PRO A 45 5.50 60.18 -35.79
N ARG A 46 4.77 59.10 -36.14
CA ARG A 46 3.86 58.88 -37.31
C ARG A 46 4.40 58.82 -38.75
N PRO A 47 3.74 58.00 -39.63
CA PRO A 47 4.16 57.78 -41.00
C PRO A 47 3.63 58.83 -41.99
N ARG A 48 4.39 58.96 -43.07
CA ARG A 48 4.21 59.80 -44.25
C ARG A 48 3.19 59.15 -45.21
N MET A 49 2.17 59.88 -45.64
CA MET A 49 1.31 59.51 -46.76
C MET A 49 1.71 60.29 -48.02
N ALA A 50 1.47 59.66 -49.17
CA ALA A 50 2.01 60.02 -50.48
C ALA A 50 1.15 61.05 -51.25
N VAL A 51 1.89 61.90 -51.98
CA VAL A 51 1.70 62.39 -53.35
C VAL A 51 0.28 62.44 -53.95
N TYR A 52 -0.15 63.65 -54.33
CA TYR A 52 -0.71 63.91 -55.66
C TYR A 52 -0.05 65.15 -56.27
N SER A 53 0.31 65.02 -57.53
CA SER A 53 0.91 66.05 -58.39
C SER A 53 -0.22 66.66 -59.23
N ALA A 54 -0.24 67.98 -59.38
CA ALA A 54 -1.01 68.64 -60.43
C ALA A 54 -0.25 69.89 -60.91
N HIS A 55 -0.05 69.93 -62.23
CA HIS A 55 0.64 70.96 -62.98
C HIS A 55 -0.11 72.30 -62.97
N GLY A 56 0.63 73.41 -63.10
CA GLY A 56 0.05 74.72 -63.43
C GLY A 56 1.09 75.84 -63.41
N SER A 57 1.56 76.24 -64.59
CA SER A 57 2.48 77.35 -64.88
C SER A 57 2.13 78.69 -64.21
N PRO A 58 3.10 79.58 -63.91
CA PRO A 58 2.80 80.98 -63.71
C PRO A 58 2.85 81.71 -65.06
N VAL A 59 1.70 82.25 -65.47
CA VAL A 59 1.60 83.28 -66.52
C VAL A 59 2.10 84.60 -65.92
N GLY A 60 2.93 85.30 -66.69
CA GLY A 60 3.52 86.57 -66.29
C GLY A 60 2.58 87.78 -66.36
N ALA A 61 3.24 88.94 -66.28
CA ALA A 61 2.78 90.31 -66.50
C ALA A 61 2.74 91.17 -65.23
N GLY A 62 3.40 92.34 -65.31
CA GLY A 62 3.13 93.46 -64.42
C GLY A 62 4.35 94.21 -63.86
N ILE A 63 5.29 94.61 -64.73
CA ILE A 63 6.30 95.62 -64.40
C ILE A 63 5.57 96.96 -64.16
N ARG A 64 5.80 97.60 -63.00
CA ARG A 64 5.35 98.96 -62.70
C ARG A 64 6.45 99.96 -63.04
N GLU A 65 6.08 100.91 -63.89
CA GLU A 65 6.85 102.05 -64.38
C GLU A 65 7.23 103.02 -63.25
N VAL A 66 8.50 103.38 -63.17
CA VAL A 66 9.06 104.36 -62.22
C VAL A 66 9.38 105.63 -62.99
N THR A 67 8.82 106.73 -62.52
CA THR A 67 8.88 108.10 -63.05
C THR A 67 10.32 108.57 -63.34
N ILE A 68 10.58 108.97 -64.58
CA ILE A 68 11.88 109.43 -65.09
C ILE A 68 12.06 110.93 -64.77
N ASN A 69 13.09 111.27 -63.98
CA ASN A 69 13.56 112.64 -63.78
C ASN A 69 14.47 113.05 -64.95
N GLN A 70 14.06 114.03 -65.75
CA GLN A 70 14.71 114.46 -67.01
C GLN A 70 15.90 115.43 -66.81
N SER A 71 16.68 115.30 -65.73
CA SER A 71 17.69 116.32 -65.35
C SER A 71 19.12 115.81 -65.13
N LEU A 72 19.43 114.52 -65.38
CA LEU A 72 20.77 113.96 -65.06
C LEU A 72 21.36 113.09 -66.19
N LEU A 73 21.03 113.40 -67.45
CA LEU A 73 21.71 112.85 -68.62
C LEU A 73 22.98 113.65 -68.93
N THR A 74 24.04 113.39 -68.18
CA THR A 74 25.43 113.71 -68.56
C THR A 74 26.28 112.45 -68.38
N PRO A 75 26.93 111.92 -69.44
CA PRO A 75 27.80 110.76 -69.32
C PRO A 75 29.05 111.10 -68.49
N LEU A 76 29.01 110.82 -67.20
CA LEU A 76 30.19 110.86 -66.33
C LEU A 76 31.06 109.64 -66.63
N ARG A 77 32.12 109.86 -67.43
CA ARG A 77 33.28 108.96 -67.50
C ARG A 77 33.92 108.90 -66.11
N VAL A 78 33.48 107.95 -65.29
CA VAL A 78 34.25 107.47 -64.15
C VAL A 78 35.26 106.49 -64.75
N ALA A 79 36.51 106.92 -64.86
CA ALA A 79 37.61 105.98 -65.02
C ALA A 79 37.61 105.10 -63.76
N ILE A 80 36.96 103.94 -63.86
CA ILE A 80 37.03 102.91 -62.83
C ILE A 80 38.47 102.41 -62.86
N ASP A 81 39.14 102.55 -61.72
CA ASP A 81 40.52 102.12 -61.49
C ASP A 81 40.71 100.66 -61.97
N PRO A 82 41.63 100.38 -62.92
CA PRO A 82 41.84 99.05 -63.47
C PRO A 82 42.23 97.99 -62.41
N SER A 83 42.67 98.41 -61.21
CA SER A 83 42.94 97.53 -60.08
C SER A 83 41.66 96.93 -59.43
N ILE A 84 40.56 97.69 -59.36
CA ILE A 84 39.30 97.25 -58.70
C ILE A 84 38.53 96.23 -59.55
N GLN A 85 38.73 96.27 -60.87
CA GLN A 85 38.06 95.36 -61.81
C GLN A 85 38.73 93.99 -61.84
N GLN A 86 40.06 93.92 -61.67
CA GLN A 86 40.78 92.66 -61.48
C GLN A 86 40.39 91.98 -60.17
N VAL A 87 40.33 92.70 -59.04
CA VAL A 87 39.92 92.13 -57.73
C VAL A 87 38.49 91.58 -57.78
N ARG A 88 37.53 92.30 -58.39
CA ARG A 88 36.17 91.78 -58.55
C ARG A 88 36.07 90.57 -59.49
N GLN A 89 36.97 90.46 -60.45
CA GLN A 89 37.03 89.29 -61.33
C GLN A 89 37.63 88.09 -60.61
N GLU A 90 38.70 88.29 -59.83
CA GLU A 90 39.30 87.27 -58.96
C GLU A 90 38.33 86.80 -57.87
N GLU A 91 37.61 87.70 -57.18
CA GLU A 91 36.56 87.35 -56.21
C GLU A 91 35.42 86.56 -56.88
N ARG A 92 35.02 86.94 -58.09
CA ARG A 92 33.98 86.21 -58.85
C ARG A 92 34.46 84.82 -59.26
N GLU A 93 35.73 84.65 -59.62
CA GLU A 93 36.33 83.35 -59.93
C GLU A 93 36.52 82.48 -58.68
N GLN A 94 36.86 83.06 -57.53
CA GLN A 94 36.90 82.38 -56.24
C GLN A 94 35.50 81.93 -55.79
N ILE A 95 34.49 82.79 -55.92
CA ILE A 95 33.09 82.43 -55.63
C ILE A 95 32.58 81.36 -56.59
N LYS A 96 33.02 81.39 -57.85
CA LYS A 96 32.68 80.34 -58.82
C LYS A 96 33.34 79.00 -58.46
N THR A 97 34.64 78.98 -58.17
CA THR A 97 35.32 77.75 -57.74
C THR A 97 34.79 77.22 -56.40
N LEU A 98 34.36 78.10 -55.50
CA LEU A 98 33.70 77.69 -54.26
C LEU A 98 32.30 77.12 -54.52
N ASN A 99 31.52 77.73 -55.42
CA ASN A 99 30.23 77.20 -55.85
C ASN A 99 30.37 75.85 -56.58
N ASP A 100 31.36 75.69 -57.45
CA ASP A 100 31.63 74.42 -58.13
C ASP A 100 31.99 73.33 -57.11
N LYS A 101 32.75 73.68 -56.05
CA LYS A 101 33.00 72.80 -54.92
C LYS A 101 31.72 72.48 -54.15
N PHE A 102 30.86 73.46 -53.85
CA PHE A 102 29.57 73.21 -53.19
C PHE A 102 28.63 72.34 -54.01
N ALA A 103 28.55 72.55 -55.33
CA ALA A 103 27.80 71.70 -56.24
C ALA A 103 28.31 70.24 -56.17
N SER A 104 29.64 70.05 -56.21
CA SER A 104 30.23 68.71 -56.07
C SER A 104 29.94 68.05 -54.71
N PHE A 105 29.89 68.84 -53.62
CA PHE A 105 29.51 68.32 -52.30
C PHE A 105 28.02 67.98 -52.22
N ILE A 106 27.14 68.81 -52.80
CA ILE A 106 25.70 68.54 -52.87
C ILE A 106 25.44 67.26 -53.66
N ASP A 107 26.11 67.08 -54.80
CA ASP A 107 26.01 65.86 -55.59
C ASP A 107 26.54 64.64 -54.82
N LYS A 108 27.62 64.81 -54.04
CA LYS A 108 28.12 63.75 -53.17
C LYS A 108 27.14 63.38 -52.06
N VAL A 109 26.50 64.36 -51.43
CA VAL A 109 25.47 64.13 -50.39
C VAL A 109 24.26 63.44 -51.00
N ARG A 110 23.76 63.89 -52.16
CA ARG A 110 22.63 63.23 -52.85
C ARG A 110 22.96 61.79 -53.25
N PHE A 111 24.17 61.56 -53.73
CA PHE A 111 24.64 60.21 -54.03
C PHE A 111 24.67 59.32 -52.77
N LEU A 112 25.18 59.84 -51.65
CA LEU A 112 25.19 59.11 -50.38
C LEU A 112 23.79 58.90 -49.81
N GLU A 113 22.87 59.86 -49.93
CA GLU A 113 21.47 59.71 -49.54
C GLU A 113 20.76 58.63 -50.38
N GLN A 114 20.99 58.61 -51.69
CA GLN A 114 20.46 57.55 -52.56
C GLN A 114 21.04 56.19 -52.20
N GLN A 115 22.34 56.11 -51.89
CA GLN A 115 22.96 54.88 -51.41
C GLN A 115 22.40 54.43 -50.06
N ASN A 116 22.20 55.33 -49.10
CA ASN A 116 21.60 55.00 -47.81
C ASN A 116 20.17 54.51 -47.97
N LYS A 117 19.37 55.14 -48.83
CA LYS A 117 18.01 54.67 -49.12
C LYS A 117 17.98 53.29 -49.79
N LEU A 118 18.96 53.01 -50.65
CA LEU A 118 19.14 51.67 -51.22
C LEU A 118 19.55 50.65 -50.13
N LEU A 119 20.40 51.04 -49.19
CA LEU A 119 20.80 50.18 -48.08
C LEU A 119 19.65 49.92 -47.10
N GLU A 120 18.82 50.92 -46.80
CA GLU A 120 17.62 50.79 -45.98
C GLU A 120 16.61 49.82 -46.59
N THR A 121 16.35 49.94 -47.89
CA THR A 121 15.43 49.03 -48.60
C THR A 121 16.00 47.60 -48.67
N LYS A 122 17.30 47.44 -48.91
CA LYS A 122 17.98 46.14 -48.84
C LYS A 122 17.92 45.53 -47.44
N TRP A 123 18.11 46.34 -46.40
CA TRP A 123 18.02 45.91 -45.01
C TRP A 123 16.61 45.44 -44.65
N ALA A 124 15.58 46.19 -45.05
CA ALA A 124 14.18 45.82 -44.82
C ALA A 124 13.82 44.47 -45.47
N LEU A 125 14.21 44.27 -46.74
CA LEU A 125 13.97 43.02 -47.46
C LEU A 125 14.71 41.83 -46.83
N LEU A 126 15.96 42.04 -46.39
CA LEU A 126 16.73 40.99 -45.71
C LEU A 126 16.12 40.64 -44.35
N GLN A 127 15.58 41.62 -43.62
CA GLN A 127 14.93 41.39 -42.33
C GLN A 127 13.63 40.60 -42.49
N GLU A 128 12.82 40.93 -43.49
CA GLU A 128 11.59 40.20 -43.82
C GLU A 128 11.88 38.76 -44.27
N GLN A 129 12.91 38.58 -45.09
CA GLN A 129 13.35 37.25 -45.53
C GLN A 129 13.93 36.41 -44.37
N LYS A 130 14.65 37.02 -43.43
CA LYS A 130 15.19 36.35 -42.25
C LYS A 130 14.08 35.91 -41.30
N SER A 131 13.08 36.76 -41.08
CA SER A 131 11.92 36.46 -40.22
C SER A 131 11.10 35.27 -40.75
N THR A 132 10.80 35.26 -42.05
CA THR A 132 10.00 34.21 -42.69
C THR A 132 10.72 32.87 -42.79
N LYS A 133 12.04 32.86 -42.99
CA LYS A 133 12.86 31.64 -42.99
C LYS A 133 13.14 31.10 -41.59
N SER A 134 13.25 31.99 -40.59
CA SER A 134 13.51 31.60 -39.20
C SER A 134 12.28 31.01 -38.48
N SER A 135 11.06 31.30 -38.93
CA SER A 135 9.83 30.87 -38.23
C SER A 135 9.30 29.49 -38.65
N ARG A 136 9.60 29.03 -39.86
CA ARG A 136 9.06 27.75 -40.38
C ARG A 136 9.74 26.52 -39.77
N LEU A 137 11.04 26.58 -39.54
CA LEU A 137 11.83 25.43 -39.06
C LEU A 137 11.46 25.01 -37.62
N PRO A 138 11.33 25.93 -36.64
CA PRO A 138 10.91 25.57 -35.28
C PRO A 138 9.53 24.92 -35.23
N GLY A 139 8.57 25.40 -36.03
CA GLY A 139 7.22 24.83 -36.07
C GLY A 139 7.15 23.39 -36.62
N ILE A 140 8.03 23.02 -37.56
CA ILE A 140 8.14 21.64 -38.05
C ILE A 140 8.71 20.74 -36.94
N PHE A 141 9.77 21.17 -36.26
CA PHE A 141 10.33 20.40 -35.14
C PHE A 141 9.33 20.28 -33.99
N GLU A 142 8.58 21.33 -33.68
CA GLU A 142 7.55 21.30 -32.66
C GLU A 142 6.40 20.35 -33.02
N ALA A 143 5.97 20.32 -34.29
CA ALA A 143 4.98 19.36 -34.78
C ALA A 143 5.50 17.90 -34.71
N GLN A 144 6.76 17.66 -35.05
CA GLN A 144 7.40 16.34 -34.92
C GLN A 144 7.53 15.91 -33.45
N ILE A 145 7.93 16.83 -32.56
CA ILE A 145 7.98 16.59 -31.11
C ILE A 145 6.58 16.27 -30.58
N ALA A 146 5.55 17.00 -31.01
CA ALA A 146 4.16 16.74 -30.61
C ALA A 146 3.66 15.38 -31.13
N ALA A 147 4.03 14.99 -32.35
CA ALA A 147 3.70 13.68 -32.90
C ALA A 147 4.38 12.54 -32.11
N LEU A 148 5.68 12.68 -31.80
CA LEU A 148 6.42 11.72 -30.98
C LEU A 148 5.87 11.62 -29.55
N ARG A 149 5.45 12.75 -28.95
CA ARG A 149 4.80 12.75 -27.63
C ARG A 149 3.48 11.99 -27.66
N ARG A 150 2.64 12.20 -28.69
CA ARG A 150 1.39 11.43 -28.86
C ARG A 150 1.65 9.93 -29.06
N GLN A 151 2.70 9.57 -29.81
CA GLN A 151 3.10 8.16 -29.95
C GLN A 151 3.55 7.56 -28.62
N LEU A 152 4.33 8.31 -27.82
CA LEU A 152 4.75 7.88 -26.49
C LEU A 152 3.54 7.70 -25.55
N GLU A 153 2.60 8.64 -25.56
CA GLU A 153 1.35 8.54 -24.79
C GLU A 153 0.53 7.32 -25.22
N GLY A 154 0.39 7.09 -26.53
CA GLY A 154 -0.26 5.89 -27.07
C GLY A 154 0.39 4.60 -26.59
N LEU A 155 1.72 4.48 -26.74
CA LEU A 155 2.48 3.34 -26.25
C LEU A 155 2.38 3.17 -24.73
N GLN A 156 2.32 4.25 -23.96
CA GLN A 156 2.14 4.19 -22.51
C GLN A 156 0.74 3.67 -22.14
N THR A 157 -0.31 4.10 -22.85
CA THR A 157 -1.66 3.59 -22.64
C THR A 157 -1.79 2.12 -23.02
N ASP A 158 -1.19 1.71 -24.15
CA ASP A 158 -1.15 0.30 -24.56
C ASP A 158 -0.34 -0.55 -23.58
N GLY A 159 0.80 -0.04 -23.10
CA GLY A 159 1.58 -0.69 -22.05
C GLY A 159 0.77 -0.90 -20.78
N GLY A 160 0.01 0.12 -20.34
CA GLY A 160 -0.90 -0.01 -19.21
C GLY A 160 -2.02 -1.04 -19.43
N ARG A 161 -2.61 -1.07 -20.63
CA ARG A 161 -3.63 -2.06 -21.00
C ARG A 161 -3.07 -3.49 -20.99
N LEU A 162 -1.90 -3.70 -21.60
CA LEU A 162 -1.23 -5.00 -21.64
C LEU A 162 -0.79 -5.47 -20.25
N GLU A 163 -0.37 -4.55 -19.37
CA GLU A 163 -0.06 -4.87 -17.98
C GLU A 163 -1.31 -5.37 -17.21
N VAL A 164 -2.48 -4.77 -17.46
CA VAL A 164 -3.74 -5.24 -16.85
C VAL A 164 -4.17 -6.59 -17.41
N GLU A 165 -4.07 -6.80 -18.72
CA GLU A 165 -4.33 -8.10 -19.35
C GLU A 165 -3.38 -9.18 -18.80
N LEU A 166 -2.08 -8.86 -18.67
CA LEU A 166 -1.09 -9.75 -18.08
C LEU A 166 -1.47 -10.14 -16.65
N ARG A 167 -1.80 -9.16 -15.79
CA ARG A 167 -2.25 -9.44 -14.41
C ARG A 167 -3.50 -10.30 -14.38
N THR A 168 -4.49 -9.99 -15.21
CA THR A 168 -5.72 -10.79 -15.30
C THR A 168 -5.41 -12.23 -15.71
N THR A 169 -4.52 -12.44 -16.69
CA THR A 169 -4.09 -13.79 -17.07
C THR A 169 -3.29 -14.50 -15.97
N GLN A 170 -2.46 -13.77 -15.21
CA GLN A 170 -1.73 -14.30 -14.06
C GLN A 170 -2.69 -14.74 -12.95
N ASP A 171 -3.68 -13.91 -12.61
CA ASP A 171 -4.70 -14.22 -11.61
C ASP A 171 -5.47 -15.50 -12.00
N VAL A 172 -5.86 -15.63 -13.28
CA VAL A 172 -6.54 -16.84 -13.77
C VAL A 172 -5.63 -18.08 -13.70
N VAL A 173 -4.34 -17.94 -14.01
CA VAL A 173 -3.36 -19.04 -13.89
C VAL A 173 -3.18 -19.45 -12.43
N GLU A 174 -3.11 -18.48 -11.51
CA GLU A 174 -3.00 -18.73 -10.08
C GLU A 174 -4.27 -19.40 -9.53
N ASP A 175 -5.46 -18.97 -9.97
CA ASP A 175 -6.74 -19.61 -9.65
C ASP A 175 -6.77 -21.08 -10.12
N PHE A 176 -6.30 -21.36 -11.33
CA PHE A 176 -6.22 -22.74 -11.83
C PHE A 176 -5.20 -23.55 -11.03
N LYS A 177 -4.04 -22.98 -10.73
CA LYS A 177 -3.03 -23.63 -9.89
C LYS A 177 -3.60 -23.99 -8.52
N ASN A 178 -4.29 -23.07 -7.86
CA ASN A 178 -4.94 -23.31 -6.57
C ASN A 178 -6.00 -24.42 -6.68
N LYS A 179 -6.82 -24.42 -7.74
CA LYS A 179 -7.80 -25.50 -8.00
C LYS A 179 -7.12 -26.86 -8.22
N TYR A 180 -5.97 -26.90 -8.89
CA TYR A 180 -5.22 -28.14 -9.08
C TYR A 180 -4.61 -28.64 -7.77
N GLU A 181 -4.04 -27.75 -6.95
CA GLU A 181 -3.52 -28.09 -5.62
C GLU A 181 -4.64 -28.62 -4.72
N ASP A 182 -5.80 -27.97 -4.70
CA ASP A 182 -6.99 -28.43 -3.99
C ASP A 182 -7.44 -29.81 -4.46
N GLU A 183 -7.47 -30.06 -5.77
CA GLU A 183 -7.89 -31.35 -6.32
C GLU A 183 -6.89 -32.46 -6.01
N ILE A 184 -5.59 -32.17 -6.01
CA ILE A 184 -4.55 -33.09 -5.56
C ILE A 184 -4.75 -33.41 -4.08
N ASN A 185 -5.03 -32.40 -3.25
CA ASN A 185 -5.28 -32.59 -1.82
C ASN A 185 -6.55 -33.44 -1.60
N ARG A 186 -7.66 -33.17 -2.31
CA ARG A 186 -8.88 -33.98 -2.25
C ARG A 186 -8.66 -35.42 -2.68
N ARG A 187 -7.90 -35.64 -3.76
CA ARG A 187 -7.52 -37.00 -4.18
C ARG A 187 -6.68 -37.69 -3.13
N MET A 188 -5.71 -37.00 -2.54
CA MET A 188 -4.85 -37.56 -1.49
C MET A 188 -5.66 -37.94 -0.25
N THR A 189 -6.63 -37.11 0.18
CA THR A 189 -7.52 -37.45 1.29
C THR A 189 -8.40 -38.65 0.97
N ALA A 190 -9.00 -38.69 -0.22
CA ALA A 190 -9.82 -39.82 -0.65
C ALA A 190 -9.00 -41.12 -0.80
N GLU A 191 -7.76 -41.04 -1.29
CA GLU A 191 -6.85 -42.18 -1.38
C GLU A 191 -6.45 -42.68 0.02
N ASN A 192 -6.16 -41.77 0.95
CA ASN A 192 -5.88 -42.13 2.34
C ASN A 192 -7.09 -42.81 3.00
N GLU A 193 -8.30 -42.27 2.83
CA GLU A 193 -9.55 -42.88 3.29
C GLU A 193 -9.77 -44.27 2.68
N PHE A 194 -9.52 -44.42 1.38
CA PHE A 194 -9.61 -45.71 0.71
C PHE A 194 -8.63 -46.74 1.28
N VAL A 195 -7.40 -46.34 1.58
CA VAL A 195 -6.40 -47.22 2.22
C VAL A 195 -6.84 -47.64 3.62
N VAL A 196 -7.43 -46.73 4.40
CA VAL A 196 -7.98 -47.07 5.73
C VAL A 196 -9.16 -48.03 5.59
N LEU A 197 -10.11 -47.73 4.71
CA LEU A 197 -11.28 -48.58 4.46
C LEU A 197 -10.87 -49.99 4.01
N LYS A 198 -9.83 -50.09 3.17
CA LYS A 198 -9.28 -51.39 2.76
C LYS A 198 -8.73 -52.18 3.96
N LYS A 199 -7.99 -51.52 4.86
CA LYS A 199 -7.51 -52.17 6.10
C LYS A 199 -8.66 -52.62 6.99
N ASP A 200 -9.71 -51.83 7.10
CA ASP A 200 -10.89 -52.17 7.91
C ASP A 200 -11.66 -53.35 7.30
N VAL A 201 -11.79 -53.40 5.97
CA VAL A 201 -12.37 -54.55 5.24
C VAL A 201 -11.53 -55.80 5.44
N ASP A 202 -10.20 -55.71 5.31
CA ASP A 202 -9.29 -56.84 5.54
C ASP A 202 -9.39 -57.33 7.00
N ALA A 203 -9.44 -56.42 7.97
CA ALA A 203 -9.62 -56.76 9.39
C ALA A 203 -10.99 -57.41 9.66
N ALA A 204 -12.07 -56.89 9.08
CA ALA A 204 -13.40 -57.47 9.18
C ALA A 204 -13.46 -58.87 8.54
N TYR A 205 -12.76 -59.07 7.41
CA TYR A 205 -12.65 -60.37 6.76
C TYR A 205 -11.88 -61.37 7.64
N MET A 206 -10.76 -60.98 8.25
CA MET A 206 -10.02 -61.84 9.17
C MET A 206 -10.86 -62.23 10.38
N ASN A 207 -11.60 -61.28 10.98
CA ASN A 207 -12.54 -61.56 12.07
C ASN A 207 -13.67 -62.50 11.63
N LYS A 208 -14.21 -62.33 10.42
CA LYS A 208 -15.22 -63.22 9.87
C LYS A 208 -14.69 -64.65 9.77
N VAL A 209 -13.50 -64.83 9.18
CA VAL A 209 -12.86 -66.15 9.03
C VAL A 209 -12.58 -66.78 10.40
N GLU A 210 -12.13 -66.00 11.39
CA GLU A 210 -11.93 -66.50 12.75
C GLU A 210 -13.25 -66.98 13.39
N MET A 211 -14.34 -66.22 13.20
CA MET A 211 -15.65 -66.59 13.72
C MET A 211 -16.23 -67.82 12.99
N GLU A 212 -16.04 -67.93 11.67
CA GLU A 212 -16.39 -69.13 10.90
C GLU A 212 -15.65 -70.36 11.43
N ALA A 213 -14.34 -70.26 11.69
CA ALA A 213 -13.57 -71.36 12.27
C ALA A 213 -14.05 -71.76 13.67
N LYS A 214 -14.49 -70.80 14.51
CA LYS A 214 -15.10 -71.09 15.82
C LYS A 214 -16.44 -71.79 15.68
N VAL A 215 -17.26 -71.39 14.70
CA VAL A 215 -18.54 -72.05 14.41
C VAL A 215 -18.29 -73.49 13.95
N ASP A 216 -17.34 -73.71 13.05
CA ASP A 216 -16.98 -75.06 12.58
C ASP A 216 -16.47 -75.92 13.73
N SER A 217 -15.56 -75.40 14.56
CA SER A 217 -15.06 -76.11 15.75
C SER A 217 -16.17 -76.49 16.74
N LEU A 218 -17.13 -75.60 17.00
CA LEU A 218 -18.27 -75.89 17.88
C LEU A 218 -19.22 -76.91 17.23
N ASN A 219 -19.40 -76.86 15.91
CA ASN A 219 -20.22 -77.81 15.18
C ASN A 219 -19.59 -79.21 15.22
N ASP A 220 -18.27 -79.31 15.08
CA ASP A 220 -17.53 -80.57 15.25
C ASP A 220 -17.66 -81.13 16.67
N GLU A 221 -17.59 -80.27 17.70
CA GLU A 221 -17.82 -80.69 19.10
C GLU A 221 -19.26 -81.18 19.32
N ILE A 222 -20.26 -80.50 18.76
CA ILE A 222 -21.66 -80.94 18.80
C ILE A 222 -21.82 -82.30 18.13
N ASN A 223 -21.20 -82.50 16.96
CA ASN A 223 -21.29 -83.76 16.24
C ASN A 223 -20.59 -84.89 17.01
N PHE A 224 -19.42 -84.62 17.60
CA PHE A 224 -18.72 -85.56 18.46
C PHE A 224 -19.57 -85.98 19.67
N LEU A 225 -20.16 -85.02 20.39
CA LEU A 225 -21.04 -85.32 21.52
C LEU A 225 -22.28 -86.12 21.09
N LYS A 226 -22.89 -85.80 19.95
CA LYS A 226 -24.00 -86.59 19.40
C LYS A 226 -23.58 -88.03 19.13
N THR A 227 -22.42 -88.26 18.49
CA THR A 227 -21.92 -89.62 18.24
C THR A 227 -21.64 -90.39 19.52
N ILE A 228 -21.06 -89.74 20.55
CA ILE A 228 -20.87 -90.36 21.87
C ILE A 228 -22.21 -90.78 22.46
N TYR A 229 -23.18 -89.87 22.54
CA TYR A 229 -24.47 -90.18 23.13
C TYR A 229 -25.22 -91.28 22.37
N GLU A 230 -25.13 -91.32 21.04
CA GLU A 230 -25.68 -92.42 20.24
C GLU A 230 -25.00 -93.75 20.57
N THR A 231 -23.67 -93.77 20.74
CA THR A 231 -22.94 -94.99 21.11
C THR A 231 -23.23 -95.45 22.54
N GLU A 232 -23.28 -94.53 23.51
CA GLU A 232 -23.62 -94.86 24.89
C GLU A 232 -25.05 -95.40 25.00
N LEU A 233 -26.00 -94.79 24.29
CA LEU A 233 -27.38 -95.31 24.23
C LEU A 233 -27.42 -96.72 23.63
N ALA A 234 -26.67 -96.97 22.55
CA ALA A 234 -26.59 -98.29 21.94
C ALA A 234 -25.96 -99.33 22.88
N GLU A 235 -24.91 -98.96 23.62
CA GLU A 235 -24.26 -99.83 24.59
C GLU A 235 -25.16 -100.13 25.80
N LEU A 236 -25.82 -99.12 26.37
CA LEU A 236 -26.79 -99.32 27.45
C LEU A 236 -27.94 -100.21 26.99
N GLN A 237 -28.41 -100.03 25.76
CA GLN A 237 -29.45 -100.89 25.18
C GLN A 237 -28.96 -102.33 25.00
N ALA A 238 -27.69 -102.53 24.62
CA ALA A 238 -27.04 -103.85 24.55
C ALA A 238 -26.87 -104.49 25.94
N GLN A 239 -26.42 -103.73 26.94
CA GLN A 239 -26.28 -104.21 28.31
C GLN A 239 -27.63 -104.62 28.93
N ILE A 240 -28.71 -103.88 28.64
CA ILE A 240 -30.07 -104.25 29.05
C ILE A 240 -30.49 -105.57 28.38
N SER A 241 -30.15 -105.80 27.11
CA SER A 241 -30.41 -107.09 26.46
C SER A 241 -29.53 -108.23 26.99
N ASP A 242 -28.26 -107.99 27.29
CA ASP A 242 -27.32 -109.02 27.76
C ASP A 242 -27.60 -109.45 29.21
N THR A 243 -28.01 -108.51 30.06
CA THR A 243 -28.38 -108.80 31.46
C THR A 243 -29.72 -109.55 31.56
N SER A 244 -30.51 -109.59 30.47
CA SER A 244 -31.74 -110.40 30.40
C SER A 244 -31.48 -111.92 30.28
N VAL A 245 -30.22 -112.35 30.17
CA VAL A 245 -29.82 -113.76 30.22
C VAL A 245 -29.24 -114.08 31.60
N VAL A 246 -30.10 -114.67 32.43
CA VAL A 246 -29.79 -115.19 33.76
C VAL A 246 -28.66 -116.22 33.69
N LEU A 247 -27.49 -115.86 34.21
CA LEU A 247 -26.36 -116.78 34.44
C LEU A 247 -26.40 -117.27 35.89
N SER A 248 -26.90 -118.48 36.09
CA SER A 248 -26.65 -119.27 37.30
C SER A 248 -25.21 -119.79 37.25
N MET A 249 -24.29 -119.09 37.91
CA MET A 249 -22.94 -119.61 38.13
C MET A 249 -22.93 -120.47 39.40
N ASP A 250 -22.93 -121.78 39.21
CA ASP A 250 -22.56 -122.74 40.25
C ASP A 250 -21.03 -122.72 40.43
N ASN A 251 -20.63 -122.05 41.50
CA ASN A 251 -19.26 -121.81 41.90
C ASN A 251 -18.86 -122.88 42.91
N ASN A 252 -18.06 -123.87 42.52
CA ASN A 252 -17.42 -124.73 43.51
C ASN A 252 -16.02 -125.17 43.07
N ARG A 253 -15.05 -124.33 43.40
CA ARG A 253 -13.66 -124.72 43.59
C ARG A 253 -13.27 -124.12 44.93
N SER A 254 -12.72 -124.92 45.84
CA SER A 254 -12.33 -124.47 47.18
C SER A 254 -11.43 -123.24 47.06
N LEU A 255 -12.01 -122.08 47.36
CA LEU A 255 -11.36 -120.78 47.40
C LEU A 255 -10.66 -120.66 48.75
N ASP A 256 -9.40 -120.23 48.75
CA ASP A 256 -8.71 -119.80 49.96
C ASP A 256 -9.36 -118.51 50.44
N LEU A 257 -10.36 -118.67 51.31
CA LEU A 257 -11.18 -117.58 51.80
C LEU A 257 -10.33 -116.55 52.56
N ASP A 258 -9.28 -116.99 53.25
CA ASP A 258 -8.45 -116.09 54.05
C ASP A 258 -7.54 -115.23 53.17
N GLY A 259 -6.94 -115.81 52.12
CA GLY A 259 -6.16 -115.08 51.12
C GLY A 259 -7.01 -114.04 50.37
N ILE A 260 -8.22 -114.41 49.95
CA ILE A 260 -9.16 -113.52 49.24
C ILE A 260 -9.67 -112.43 50.18
N ILE A 261 -9.99 -112.74 51.44
CA ILE A 261 -10.42 -111.72 52.42
C ILE A 261 -9.28 -110.73 52.70
N ALA A 262 -8.03 -111.19 52.79
CA ALA A 262 -6.87 -110.32 52.96
C ALA A 262 -6.63 -109.42 51.74
N GLU A 263 -6.73 -109.96 50.52
CA GLU A 263 -6.60 -109.21 49.27
C GLU A 263 -7.73 -108.19 49.10
N VAL A 264 -8.98 -108.59 49.36
CA VAL A 264 -10.15 -107.68 49.32
C VAL A 264 -9.97 -106.55 50.34
N LYS A 265 -9.53 -106.86 51.57
CA LYS A 265 -9.22 -105.82 52.57
C LYS A 265 -8.11 -104.87 52.10
N ALA A 266 -7.05 -105.40 51.50
CA ALA A 266 -5.96 -104.59 50.96
C ALA A 266 -6.45 -103.69 49.81
N GLN A 267 -7.26 -104.20 48.89
CA GLN A 267 -7.85 -103.43 47.80
C GLN A 267 -8.81 -102.34 48.30
N TYR A 268 -9.62 -102.61 49.33
CA TYR A 268 -10.46 -101.59 49.96
C TYR A 268 -9.62 -100.51 50.65
N GLN A 269 -8.54 -100.90 51.32
CA GLN A 269 -7.65 -99.96 51.98
C GLN A 269 -6.91 -99.09 50.94
N ASP A 270 -6.46 -99.67 49.83
CA ASP A 270 -5.86 -98.94 48.71
C ASP A 270 -6.86 -98.02 48.01
N MET A 271 -8.10 -98.47 47.79
CA MET A 271 -9.15 -97.67 47.19
C MET A 271 -9.55 -96.50 48.09
N ALA A 272 -9.64 -96.73 49.41
CA ALA A 272 -9.87 -95.67 50.39
C ALA A 272 -8.71 -94.66 50.43
N ASN A 273 -7.46 -95.14 50.37
CA ASN A 273 -6.28 -94.28 50.32
C ASN A 273 -6.21 -93.46 49.01
N ARG A 274 -6.51 -94.07 47.85
CA ARG A 274 -6.59 -93.37 46.56
C ARG A 274 -7.70 -92.33 46.56
N SER A 275 -8.90 -92.68 47.03
CA SER A 275 -10.02 -91.74 47.14
C SER A 275 -9.68 -90.56 48.05
N ARG A 276 -8.98 -90.80 49.16
CA ARG A 276 -8.48 -89.73 50.03
C ARG A 276 -7.45 -88.84 49.33
N ALA A 277 -6.45 -89.43 48.68
CA ALA A 277 -5.42 -88.68 47.98
C ALA A 277 -5.97 -87.86 46.80
N GLU A 278 -6.93 -88.42 46.06
CA GLU A 278 -7.64 -87.72 44.97
C GLU A 278 -8.48 -86.56 45.51
N ALA A 279 -9.20 -86.76 46.62
CA ALA A 279 -9.94 -85.67 47.25
C ALA A 279 -9.00 -84.55 47.75
N GLU A 280 -7.90 -84.91 48.43
CA GLU A 280 -6.89 -83.95 48.89
C GLU A 280 -6.25 -83.19 47.71
N ALA A 281 -5.91 -83.87 46.62
CA ALA A 281 -5.37 -83.25 45.40
C ALA A 281 -6.40 -82.33 44.71
N GLN A 282 -7.67 -82.74 44.66
CA GLN A 282 -8.76 -81.91 44.13
C GLN A 282 -8.94 -80.65 44.98
N TYR A 283 -8.93 -80.76 46.31
CA TYR A 283 -9.02 -79.60 47.20
C TYR A 283 -7.82 -78.67 47.04
N GLN A 284 -6.62 -79.22 46.92
CA GLN A 284 -5.40 -78.43 46.73
C GLN A 284 -5.42 -77.67 45.41
N MET A 285 -5.81 -78.32 44.31
CA MET A 285 -6.00 -77.67 43.01
C MET A 285 -7.08 -76.58 43.05
N LYS A 286 -8.21 -76.84 43.72
CA LYS A 286 -9.29 -75.84 43.89
C LYS A 286 -8.80 -74.64 44.70
N PHE A 287 -8.01 -74.87 45.74
CA PHE A 287 -7.42 -73.80 46.54
C PHE A 287 -6.42 -72.96 45.74
N GLU A 288 -5.50 -73.60 45.01
CA GLU A 288 -4.52 -72.92 44.17
C GLU A 288 -5.18 -72.12 43.04
N THR A 289 -6.20 -72.68 42.39
CA THR A 289 -6.96 -71.97 41.34
C THR A 289 -7.71 -70.76 41.89
N LEU A 290 -8.36 -70.89 43.05
CA LEU A 290 -9.01 -69.76 43.72
C LEU A 290 -7.99 -68.70 44.18
N GLN A 291 -6.84 -69.11 44.70
CA GLN A 291 -5.77 -68.19 45.10
C GLN A 291 -5.19 -67.45 43.89
N ALA A 292 -4.94 -68.15 42.79
CA ALA A 292 -4.46 -67.54 41.55
C ALA A 292 -5.49 -66.59 40.94
N GLN A 293 -6.78 -66.96 40.98
CA GLN A 293 -7.86 -66.07 40.54
C GLN A 293 -7.95 -64.82 41.42
N ALA A 294 -7.92 -64.96 42.75
CA ALA A 294 -7.94 -63.83 43.67
C ALA A 294 -6.73 -62.89 43.44
N GLY A 295 -5.54 -63.45 43.17
CA GLY A 295 -4.36 -62.68 42.79
C GLY A 295 -4.57 -61.88 41.51
N LYS A 296 -5.04 -62.53 40.44
CA LYS A 296 -5.35 -61.86 39.16
C LYS A 296 -6.37 -60.74 39.31
N HIS A 297 -7.47 -60.98 40.04
CA HIS A 297 -8.48 -59.95 40.29
C HIS A 297 -7.91 -58.78 41.10
N GLY A 298 -7.02 -59.05 42.07
CA GLY A 298 -6.31 -58.01 42.81
C GLY A 298 -5.38 -57.17 41.92
N ASP A 299 -4.65 -57.81 41.01
CA ASP A 299 -3.79 -57.14 40.04
C ASP A 299 -4.59 -56.32 39.03
N ASP A 300 -5.72 -56.84 38.52
CA ASP A 300 -6.63 -56.12 37.61
C ASP A 300 -7.23 -54.88 38.29
N LEU A 301 -7.66 -55.00 39.55
CA LEU A 301 -8.14 -53.86 40.34
C LEU A 301 -7.02 -52.82 40.58
N ARG A 302 -5.77 -53.26 40.72
CA ARG A 302 -4.63 -52.35 40.87
C ARG A 302 -4.28 -51.66 39.55
N ASN A 303 -4.33 -52.38 38.43
CA ASN A 303 -4.10 -51.83 37.10
C ASN A 303 -5.15 -50.80 36.73
N THR A 304 -6.44 -51.14 36.86
CA THR A 304 -7.55 -50.19 36.63
C THR A 304 -7.45 -48.96 37.55
N ARG A 305 -7.08 -49.11 38.82
CA ARG A 305 -6.81 -47.98 39.72
C ARG A 305 -5.66 -47.10 39.22
N ASN A 306 -4.58 -47.69 38.71
CA ASN A 306 -3.46 -46.95 38.15
C ASN A 306 -3.89 -46.18 36.89
N GLU A 307 -4.63 -46.82 35.97
CA GLU A 307 -5.18 -46.19 34.77
C GLU A 307 -6.10 -45.01 35.12
N ILE A 308 -6.99 -45.18 36.10
CA ILE A 308 -7.82 -44.09 36.62
C ILE A 308 -6.94 -42.94 37.13
N SER A 309 -5.85 -43.24 37.85
CA SER A 309 -4.94 -42.20 38.35
C SER A 309 -4.18 -41.48 37.22
N GLU A 310 -3.82 -42.18 36.15
CA GLU A 310 -3.17 -41.62 34.97
C GLU A 310 -4.11 -40.77 34.14
N MET A 311 -5.34 -41.23 33.92
CA MET A 311 -6.40 -40.45 33.30
C MET A 311 -6.69 -39.18 34.10
N ASN A 312 -6.77 -39.27 35.44
CA ASN A 312 -6.93 -38.09 36.29
C ASN A 312 -5.76 -37.09 36.14
N ARG A 313 -4.51 -37.58 36.04
CA ARG A 313 -3.34 -36.71 35.77
C ARG A 313 -3.43 -36.08 34.37
N ALA A 314 -3.89 -36.81 33.37
CA ALA A 314 -4.09 -36.29 32.02
C ALA A 314 -5.16 -35.19 32.00
N ILE A 315 -6.29 -35.41 32.69
CA ILE A 315 -7.37 -34.42 32.85
C ILE A 315 -6.82 -33.13 33.49
N GLN A 316 -6.05 -33.23 34.57
CA GLN A 316 -5.46 -32.05 35.24
C GLN A 316 -4.50 -31.29 34.33
N ARG A 317 -3.68 -31.99 33.52
CA ARG A 317 -2.79 -31.33 32.55
C ARG A 317 -3.57 -30.60 31.47
N LEU A 318 -4.59 -31.24 30.89
CA LEU A 318 -5.45 -30.62 29.86
C LEU A 318 -6.25 -29.44 30.41
N GLN A 319 -6.72 -29.51 31.67
CA GLN A 319 -7.36 -28.39 32.35
C GLN A 319 -6.39 -27.22 32.52
N ALA A 320 -5.17 -27.48 32.98
CA ALA A 320 -4.15 -26.44 33.12
C ALA A 320 -3.75 -25.81 31.77
N GLU A 321 -3.67 -26.61 30.70
CA GLU A 321 -3.42 -26.11 29.34
C GLU A 321 -4.58 -25.26 28.83
N THR A 322 -5.83 -25.71 29.06
CA THR A 322 -7.03 -24.96 28.72
C THR A 322 -7.05 -23.61 29.43
N ASP A 323 -6.76 -23.57 30.73
CA ASP A 323 -6.73 -22.33 31.50
C ASP A 323 -5.56 -21.42 31.11
N ASN A 324 -4.41 -21.99 30.74
CA ASN A 324 -3.30 -21.23 30.17
C ASN A 324 -3.68 -20.59 28.82
N ILE A 325 -4.32 -21.33 27.92
CA ILE A 325 -4.80 -20.81 26.62
C ILE A 325 -5.87 -19.73 26.84
N LYS A 326 -6.84 -19.94 27.74
CA LYS A 326 -7.83 -18.90 28.11
C LYS A 326 -7.16 -17.63 28.61
N ASN A 327 -6.14 -17.74 29.47
CA ASN A 327 -5.38 -16.59 29.95
C ASN A 327 -4.60 -15.90 28.83
N GLN A 328 -4.10 -16.64 27.83
CA GLN A 328 -3.47 -16.05 26.64
C GLN A 328 -4.48 -15.33 25.76
N CYS A 329 -5.66 -15.91 25.51
CA CYS A 329 -6.75 -15.26 24.79
C CYS A 329 -7.16 -13.96 25.48
N ALA A 330 -7.41 -13.98 26.79
CA ALA A 330 -7.78 -12.78 27.54
C ALA A 330 -6.70 -11.68 27.48
N LYS A 331 -5.42 -12.06 27.50
CA LYS A 331 -4.31 -11.10 27.32
C LYS A 331 -4.31 -10.50 25.92
N LEU A 332 -4.50 -11.32 24.88
CA LEU A 332 -4.55 -10.84 23.50
C LEU A 332 -5.77 -9.94 23.27
N GLU A 333 -6.94 -10.32 23.77
CA GLU A 333 -8.15 -9.50 23.74
C GLU A 333 -7.93 -8.15 24.44
N ALA A 334 -7.27 -8.12 25.61
CA ALA A 334 -6.92 -6.87 26.27
C ALA A 334 -5.97 -6.01 25.41
N THR A 335 -4.94 -6.61 24.79
CA THR A 335 -4.03 -5.86 23.90
C THR A 335 -4.71 -5.33 22.64
N ILE A 336 -5.71 -6.06 22.11
CA ILE A 336 -6.52 -5.62 20.98
C ILE A 336 -7.39 -4.44 21.40
N ALA A 337 -8.09 -4.54 22.53
CA ALA A 337 -8.92 -3.45 23.06
C ALA A 337 -8.09 -2.18 23.32
N ASP A 338 -6.90 -2.31 23.92
CA ASP A 338 -5.99 -1.17 24.13
C ASP A 338 -5.53 -0.55 22.81
N ALA A 339 -5.23 -1.37 21.80
CA ALA A 339 -4.83 -0.90 20.48
C ALA A 339 -6.00 -0.22 19.72
N GLU A 340 -7.22 -0.73 19.87
CA GLU A 340 -8.44 -0.14 19.31
C GLU A 340 -8.71 1.23 19.93
N VAL A 341 -8.67 1.35 21.26
CA VAL A 341 -8.86 2.62 21.98
C VAL A 341 -7.77 3.63 21.61
N HIS A 342 -6.51 3.19 21.54
CA HIS A 342 -5.41 4.05 21.11
C HIS A 342 -5.58 4.52 19.66
N GLY A 343 -5.97 3.61 18.76
CA GLY A 343 -6.25 3.92 17.35
C GLY A 343 -7.41 4.90 17.20
N GLU A 344 -8.50 4.71 17.94
CA GLU A 344 -9.65 5.62 17.94
C GLU A 344 -9.26 7.02 18.44
N GLN A 345 -8.44 7.11 19.49
CA GLN A 345 -7.95 8.39 19.99
C GLN A 345 -7.09 9.12 18.95
N VAL A 346 -6.17 8.43 18.28
CA VAL A 346 -5.35 9.02 17.21
C VAL A 346 -6.20 9.50 16.04
N LEU A 347 -7.22 8.73 15.64
CA LEU A 347 -8.16 9.14 14.60
C LEU A 347 -8.98 10.37 15.02
N LYS A 348 -9.42 10.43 16.28
CA LYS A 348 -10.14 11.58 16.83
C LYS A 348 -9.28 12.84 16.82
N ASP A 349 -8.01 12.74 17.22
CA ASP A 349 -7.06 13.86 17.19
C ASP A 349 -6.79 14.33 15.76
N ALA A 350 -6.62 13.41 14.81
CA ALA A 350 -6.47 13.75 13.39
C ALA A 350 -7.71 14.44 12.80
N ARG A 351 -8.92 13.96 13.13
CA ARG A 351 -10.19 14.59 12.73
C ARG A 351 -10.32 15.99 13.31
N SER A 352 -10.04 16.16 14.59
CA SER A 352 -10.02 17.49 15.23
C SER A 352 -9.04 18.42 14.53
N LYS A 353 -7.85 17.93 14.14
CA LYS A 353 -6.88 18.74 13.41
C LYS A 353 -7.36 19.13 12.01
N GLN A 354 -8.04 18.22 11.32
CA GLN A 354 -8.66 18.51 10.04
C GLN A 354 -9.73 19.60 10.18
N GLU A 355 -10.62 19.50 11.17
CA GLU A 355 -11.66 20.50 11.44
C GLU A 355 -11.06 21.88 11.75
N GLU A 356 -9.98 21.94 12.54
CA GLU A 356 -9.25 23.19 12.82
C GLU A 356 -8.70 23.84 11.54
N LEU A 357 -8.10 23.04 10.65
CA LEU A 357 -7.52 23.52 9.40
C LEU A 357 -8.59 23.97 8.41
N GLU A 358 -9.71 23.24 8.32
CA GLU A 358 -10.87 23.63 7.52
C GLU A 358 -11.47 24.95 8.01
N ALA A 359 -11.61 25.12 9.34
CA ALA A 359 -12.07 26.37 9.94
C ALA A 359 -11.09 27.53 9.68
N ALA A 360 -9.78 27.30 9.76
CA ALA A 360 -8.77 28.31 9.45
C ALA A 360 -8.82 28.72 7.97
N LEU A 361 -9.00 27.76 7.06
CA LEU A 361 -9.15 28.00 5.63
C LEU A 361 -10.42 28.82 5.33
N LEU A 362 -11.54 28.51 5.99
CA LEU A 362 -12.78 29.29 5.86
C LEU A 362 -12.60 30.73 6.34
N ARG A 363 -11.94 30.93 7.50
CA ARG A 363 -11.62 32.29 7.99
C ARG A 363 -10.74 33.05 7.00
N ALA A 364 -9.68 32.45 6.50
CA ALA A 364 -8.79 33.08 5.51
C ALA A 364 -9.53 33.47 4.20
N LYS A 365 -10.48 32.63 3.74
CA LYS A 365 -11.35 32.97 2.60
C LYS A 365 -12.24 34.18 2.90
N GLN A 366 -12.82 34.24 4.10
CA GLN A 366 -13.64 35.36 4.54
C GLN A 366 -12.83 36.65 4.65
N ASP A 367 -11.63 36.58 5.22
CA ASP A 367 -10.71 37.72 5.34
C ASP A 367 -10.29 38.25 3.96
N MET A 368 -9.98 37.36 3.02
CA MET A 368 -9.69 37.74 1.62
C MET A 368 -10.88 38.43 0.96
N ALA A 369 -12.10 37.91 1.16
CA ALA A 369 -13.32 38.53 0.65
C ALA A 369 -13.61 39.90 1.29
N GLN A 370 -13.22 40.09 2.56
CA GLN A 370 -13.29 41.38 3.23
C GLN A 370 -12.26 42.36 2.67
N GLN A 371 -10.99 41.96 2.53
CA GLN A 371 -9.95 42.79 1.93
C GLN A 371 -10.33 43.25 0.52
N LEU A 372 -10.88 42.37 -0.31
CA LEU A 372 -11.35 42.73 -1.66
C LEU A 372 -12.44 43.81 -1.63
N ARG A 373 -13.37 43.77 -0.67
CA ARG A 373 -14.38 44.81 -0.49
C ARG A 373 -13.74 46.13 -0.06
N GLU A 374 -12.87 46.10 0.94
CA GLU A 374 -12.15 47.29 1.42
C GLU A 374 -11.29 47.93 0.30
N TYR A 375 -10.64 47.12 -0.54
CA TYR A 375 -9.91 47.60 -1.72
C TYR A 375 -10.82 48.27 -2.75
N GLN A 376 -12.01 47.71 -3.02
CA GLN A 376 -12.99 48.31 -3.92
C GLN A 376 -13.51 49.63 -3.38
N GLU A 377 -13.82 49.71 -2.08
CA GLU A 377 -14.23 50.94 -1.40
C GLU A 377 -13.13 52.00 -1.49
N LEU A 378 -11.87 51.65 -1.20
CA LEU A 378 -10.74 52.57 -1.31
C LEU A 378 -10.53 53.06 -2.74
N MET A 379 -10.65 52.17 -3.73
CA MET A 379 -10.58 52.53 -5.14
C MET A 379 -11.69 53.54 -5.50
N SER A 380 -12.92 53.33 -5.01
CA SER A 380 -14.03 54.25 -5.25
C SER A 380 -13.77 55.64 -4.67
N VAL A 381 -13.19 55.73 -3.47
CA VAL A 381 -12.78 57.00 -2.85
C VAL A 381 -11.65 57.66 -3.65
N LYS A 382 -10.66 56.89 -4.11
CA LYS A 382 -9.58 57.41 -4.95
C LYS A 382 -10.11 58.02 -6.25
N LEU A 383 -11.06 57.36 -6.91
CA LEU A 383 -11.68 57.89 -8.12
C LEU A 383 -12.47 59.16 -7.85
N ALA A 384 -13.19 59.24 -6.72
CA ALA A 384 -13.88 60.47 -6.31
C ALA A 384 -12.87 61.62 -6.08
N LEU A 385 -11.76 61.36 -5.39
CA LEU A 385 -10.70 62.33 -5.17
C LEU A 385 -10.02 62.78 -6.48
N ASP A 386 -9.79 61.88 -7.44
CA ASP A 386 -9.25 62.27 -8.75
C ASP A 386 -10.19 63.23 -9.49
N ILE A 387 -11.50 63.00 -9.40
CA ILE A 387 -12.52 63.88 -9.97
C ILE A 387 -12.45 65.25 -9.28
N GLU A 388 -12.39 65.31 -7.95
CA GLU A 388 -12.22 66.55 -7.20
C GLU A 388 -10.94 67.30 -7.57
N ILE A 389 -9.80 66.61 -7.70
CA ILE A 389 -8.54 67.23 -8.13
C ILE A 389 -8.68 67.78 -9.56
N ALA A 390 -9.32 67.05 -10.46
CA ALA A 390 -9.56 67.50 -11.82
C ALA A 390 -10.47 68.73 -11.86
N THR A 391 -11.52 68.78 -11.03
CA THR A 391 -12.38 69.96 -10.93
C THR A 391 -11.64 71.16 -10.31
N TYR A 392 -10.86 70.96 -9.25
CA TYR A 392 -10.00 72.01 -8.68
C TYR A 392 -8.97 72.53 -9.69
N ARG A 393 -8.30 71.66 -10.44
CA ARG A 393 -7.37 72.07 -11.52
C ARG A 393 -8.07 72.89 -12.59
N LYS A 394 -9.26 72.48 -13.05
CA LYS A 394 -10.03 73.22 -14.05
C LYS A 394 -10.46 74.60 -13.57
N LEU A 395 -10.82 74.74 -12.29
CA LEU A 395 -11.13 76.04 -11.68
C LEU A 395 -9.88 76.92 -11.60
N LEU A 396 -8.73 76.36 -11.20
CA LEU A 396 -7.44 77.05 -11.16
C LEU A 396 -6.98 77.50 -12.55
N GLU A 397 -7.04 76.62 -13.56
CA GLU A 397 -6.75 76.97 -14.97
C GLU A 397 -7.69 78.06 -15.49
N GLY A 398 -8.94 78.08 -15.05
CA GLY A 398 -9.89 79.15 -15.36
C GLY A 398 -9.51 80.49 -14.73
N GLU A 399 -9.02 80.50 -13.50
CA GLU A 399 -8.49 81.70 -12.83
C GLU A 399 -7.15 82.15 -13.42
N GLU A 400 -6.24 81.23 -13.73
CA GLU A 400 -4.99 81.53 -14.43
C GLU A 400 -5.26 82.10 -15.82
N SER A 401 -6.29 81.63 -16.53
CA SER A 401 -6.71 82.22 -17.81
C SER A 401 -7.23 83.64 -17.67
N ARG A 402 -7.85 83.99 -16.53
CA ARG A 402 -8.24 85.38 -16.21
C ARG A 402 -7.03 86.24 -15.86
N LEU A 403 -6.09 85.71 -15.07
CA LEU A 403 -4.87 86.41 -14.64
C LEU A 403 -3.84 86.56 -15.78
N ALA A 404 -3.76 85.60 -16.71
CA ALA A 404 -2.88 85.65 -17.88
C ALA A 404 -3.32 86.68 -18.92
N ASN A 405 -4.63 86.99 -19.00
CA ASN A 405 -5.14 88.12 -19.77
C ASN A 405 -4.95 89.47 -19.04
N ASP A 406 -4.63 89.45 -17.75
CA ASP A 406 -4.45 90.62 -16.89
C ASP A 406 -3.02 90.67 -16.34
N GLY A 407 -2.02 90.51 -17.22
CA GLY A 407 -0.66 91.07 -17.08
C GLY A 407 0.14 90.91 -15.76
N VAL A 408 -0.09 89.90 -14.91
CA VAL A 408 0.69 89.71 -13.68
C VAL A 408 1.45 88.38 -13.72
N GLY A 409 2.78 88.49 -13.78
CA GLY A 409 3.73 87.39 -13.94
C GLY A 409 3.83 86.43 -12.74
N ALA A 410 4.40 85.26 -13.02
CA ALA A 410 4.54 84.13 -12.11
C ALA A 410 5.15 84.49 -10.74
N VAL A 411 4.41 84.21 -9.66
CA VAL A 411 4.89 84.30 -8.29
C VAL A 411 5.53 82.96 -7.90
N ASN A 412 6.86 82.93 -7.81
CA ASN A 412 7.60 81.82 -7.20
C ASN A 412 7.33 81.81 -5.69
N ILE A 413 6.51 80.88 -5.21
CA ILE A 413 6.31 80.62 -3.78
C ILE A 413 7.25 79.49 -3.35
N CYS A 414 8.34 79.85 -2.68
CA CYS A 414 9.19 78.90 -1.96
C CYS A 414 8.50 78.53 -0.64
N VAL A 415 8.01 77.30 -0.54
CA VAL A 415 7.54 76.73 0.73
C VAL A 415 8.70 76.00 1.39
N SER A 416 9.25 76.60 2.44
CA SER A 416 10.15 75.90 3.37
C SER A 416 9.36 74.82 4.13
N SER A 417 9.51 73.56 3.74
CA SER A 417 9.02 72.44 4.55
C SER A 417 9.95 72.29 5.76
N SER A 418 9.43 72.63 6.95
CA SER A 418 10.06 72.26 8.20
C SER A 418 10.11 70.74 8.32
N GLN A 419 11.32 70.20 8.43
CA GLN A 419 11.58 68.78 8.59
C GLN A 419 11.19 68.37 10.01
N GLY A 420 9.90 68.09 10.22
CA GLY A 420 9.38 67.47 11.43
C GLY A 420 9.87 66.02 11.51
N ARG A 421 11.03 65.82 12.12
CA ARG A 421 11.62 64.52 12.41
C ARG A 421 10.76 63.82 13.47
N VAL A 422 9.80 63.00 13.06
CA VAL A 422 9.18 62.01 13.93
C VAL A 422 10.20 60.88 14.13
N VAL A 423 10.82 60.86 15.30
CA VAL A 423 11.60 59.72 15.78
C VAL A 423 10.58 58.66 16.24
N CYS A 424 10.32 57.67 15.39
CA CYS A 424 9.76 56.41 15.87
C CYS A 424 10.84 55.72 16.70
N ARG A 425 10.68 55.79 18.02
CA ARG A 425 11.47 55.07 19.00
C ARG A 425 11.03 53.60 18.96
N ASP A 426 11.99 52.70 18.71
CA ASP A 426 11.80 51.27 18.88
C ASP A 426 11.26 50.99 20.29
N LEU A 427 10.08 50.36 20.34
CA LEU A 427 9.51 49.76 21.54
C LEU A 427 9.29 48.28 21.25
N SER A 428 10.38 47.54 21.37
CA SER A 428 10.35 46.12 21.73
C SER A 428 9.94 46.03 23.19
N ALA A 429 8.74 45.53 23.49
CA ALA A 429 8.40 44.72 24.66
C ALA A 429 6.87 44.68 24.89
N SER A 430 6.26 43.53 24.57
CA SER A 430 5.13 43.00 25.34
C SER A 430 4.96 41.51 25.00
N GLY A 431 5.89 40.70 25.50
CA GLY A 431 5.53 39.38 25.98
C GLY A 431 4.82 39.55 27.31
N SER A 432 3.59 39.05 27.41
CA SER A 432 2.90 38.89 28.70
C SER A 432 2.46 37.44 28.83
N TRP A 433 3.21 36.72 29.66
CA TRP A 433 2.67 35.65 30.49
C TRP A 433 1.96 36.29 31.69
N PRO A 434 1.08 35.54 32.37
CA PRO A 434 1.02 35.64 33.81
C PRO A 434 1.24 34.27 34.46
N VAL A 435 2.28 34.19 35.29
CA VAL A 435 2.37 33.28 36.44
C VAL A 435 2.58 34.16 37.67
N THR A 436 1.60 34.12 38.58
CA THR A 436 1.66 34.39 40.03
C THR A 436 0.28 33.99 40.55
N GLY A 437 0.06 33.26 41.64
CA GLY A 437 0.91 32.73 42.69
C GLY A 437 0.01 32.34 43.86
N SER A 438 0.32 31.22 44.49
CA SER A 438 0.13 30.87 45.91
C SER A 438 -1.15 31.28 46.66
N ASN A 439 -1.89 30.28 47.16
CA ASN A 439 -2.21 30.27 48.59
C ASN A 439 -2.35 28.85 49.15
N SER A 440 -1.94 28.76 50.40
CA SER A 440 -1.68 27.64 51.27
C SER A 440 -2.94 27.00 51.89
N SER A 441 -2.86 25.71 52.23
CA SER A 441 -3.23 25.20 53.56
C SER A 441 -2.88 23.72 53.71
N ALA A 442 -2.05 23.43 54.71
CA ALA A 442 -1.97 22.13 55.35
C ALA A 442 -3.18 21.93 56.28
N PRO A 443 -3.41 20.70 56.75
CA PRO A 443 -3.11 20.49 58.17
C PRO A 443 -2.36 19.18 58.46
N TYR A 444 -1.86 19.15 59.70
CA TYR A 444 -0.93 18.18 60.28
C TYR A 444 -1.66 17.20 61.23
N SER A 445 -0.91 16.17 61.64
CA SER A 445 -1.14 15.16 62.70
C SER A 445 -1.78 13.83 62.25
N GLY A 446 -1.21 12.64 62.52
CA GLY A 446 0.09 12.29 63.11
C GLY A 446 0.31 10.76 63.26
N LYS A 447 1.59 10.42 63.52
CA LYS A 447 2.17 9.27 64.26
C LYS A 447 2.01 7.79 63.77
N ARG A 448 3.16 7.09 63.96
CA ARG A 448 3.51 5.64 63.98
C ARG A 448 3.93 5.04 62.62
N ALA A 449 5.17 4.63 62.37
CA ALA A 449 6.17 3.77 63.04
C ALA A 449 5.93 2.25 62.82
N LEU A 450 6.76 1.65 61.95
CA LEU A 450 7.56 0.40 62.08
C LEU A 450 8.11 0.08 60.65
N ASN A 451 9.43 0.02 60.43
CA ASN A 451 10.29 -1.19 60.45
C ASN A 451 9.87 -2.23 59.38
N THR A 452 10.71 -2.90 58.59
CA THR A 452 12.16 -3.14 58.65
C THR A 452 12.53 -4.05 57.46
N LEU A 453 13.62 -3.68 56.76
CA LEU A 453 14.71 -4.49 56.16
C LEU A 453 14.47 -5.73 55.27
N LYS A 454 15.34 -5.74 54.23
CA LYS A 454 16.19 -6.83 53.69
C LYS A 454 15.56 -7.77 52.63
N SER A 455 16.09 -7.75 51.40
CA SER A 455 17.23 -8.58 50.88
C SER A 455 16.66 -9.90 50.31
N THR A 456 17.03 -10.46 49.16
CA THR A 456 18.35 -10.67 48.54
C THR A 456 18.14 -11.24 47.12
N HIS A 457 19.18 -11.13 46.29
CA HIS A 457 19.37 -11.79 44.99
C HIS A 457 19.09 -13.31 44.94
N CYS A 458 18.72 -13.84 43.77
CA CYS A 458 19.52 -14.81 42.99
C CYS A 458 18.76 -15.35 41.74
N SER A 459 19.40 -15.24 40.57
CA SER A 459 19.30 -16.17 39.43
C SER A 459 20.15 -17.43 39.74
N PRO A 460 20.19 -18.56 38.98
CA PRO A 460 20.02 -18.66 37.52
C PRO A 460 19.44 -20.00 36.93
N SER A 461 19.50 -20.07 35.59
CA SER A 461 19.86 -21.22 34.71
C SER A 461 18.79 -22.05 33.95
N ASN A 462 18.86 -21.90 32.62
CA ASN A 462 18.81 -22.86 31.48
C ASN A 462 17.90 -24.10 31.51
N SER A 463 17.10 -24.29 30.44
CA SER A 463 17.42 -25.24 29.34
C SER A 463 16.33 -25.34 28.24
N ASN A 464 16.80 -25.25 26.99
CA ASN A 464 16.48 -26.06 25.79
C ASN A 464 15.04 -26.36 25.32
N THR A 465 14.71 -25.73 24.18
CA THR A 465 14.30 -26.31 22.86
C THR A 465 13.17 -27.33 22.69
N SER A 466 12.49 -27.11 21.56
CA SER A 466 11.53 -27.94 20.79
C SER A 466 10.06 -27.64 21.13
N GLY A 467 9.18 -27.22 20.22
CA GLY A 467 9.14 -27.39 18.77
C GLY A 467 8.07 -28.43 18.45
N SER A 468 6.81 -28.01 18.26
CA SER A 468 5.85 -28.67 17.37
C SER A 468 4.56 -27.87 17.22
N ARG A 469 4.18 -27.69 15.95
CA ARG A 469 2.94 -27.12 15.45
C ARG A 469 1.79 -28.10 15.70
N GLY A 470 0.71 -27.64 16.34
CA GLY A 470 -0.56 -28.34 16.41
C GLY A 470 -1.59 -27.62 15.54
N THR A 471 -2.02 -28.26 14.47
CA THR A 471 -3.16 -27.89 13.62
C THR A 471 -4.46 -28.33 14.30
N HIS A 472 -5.37 -27.40 14.58
CA HIS A 472 -6.75 -27.71 14.97
C HIS A 472 -7.67 -27.50 13.76
N GLY A 473 -8.33 -28.57 13.34
CA GLY A 473 -9.54 -28.53 12.51
C GLY A 473 -10.64 -29.26 13.25
N VAL A 474 -11.70 -28.54 13.63
CA VAL A 474 -12.95 -29.10 14.17
C VAL A 474 -14.08 -28.55 13.31
N GLY A 475 -14.53 -29.36 12.35
CA GLY A 475 -15.76 -29.17 11.60
C GLY A 475 -16.79 -30.16 12.12
N SER A 476 -17.72 -29.66 12.92
CA SER A 476 -18.92 -30.36 13.37
C SER A 476 -19.96 -30.34 12.25
N TRP A 477 -20.56 -31.48 11.87
CA TRP A 477 -21.86 -31.50 11.20
C TRP A 477 -22.77 -32.60 11.77
N SER A 478 -23.96 -32.15 12.13
CA SER A 478 -25.06 -32.88 12.72
C SER A 478 -25.77 -33.77 11.70
N ILE A 479 -26.02 -35.01 12.09
CA ILE A 479 -26.90 -35.94 11.37
C ILE A 479 -28.36 -35.58 11.70
N SER A 480 -29.16 -35.32 10.66
CA SER A 480 -30.62 -35.35 10.75
C SER A 480 -31.15 -36.48 9.87
N SER A 481 -31.74 -37.47 10.53
CA SER A 481 -32.48 -38.57 9.90
C SER A 481 -33.83 -38.08 9.39
N SER A 482 -34.23 -38.51 8.19
CA SER A 482 -35.62 -38.89 7.83
C SER A 482 -35.66 -39.27 6.35
N GLY A 483 -36.08 -40.51 6.04
CA GLY A 483 -36.22 -40.95 4.65
C GLY A 483 -36.67 -42.40 4.57
N VAL A 484 -37.95 -42.63 4.87
CA VAL A 484 -38.65 -43.91 4.73
C VAL A 484 -38.73 -44.29 3.25
N GLY A 485 -38.26 -45.50 2.90
CA GLY A 485 -38.39 -46.08 1.56
C GLY A 485 -38.75 -47.56 1.64
N TYR A 486 -39.99 -47.88 1.28
CA TYR A 486 -40.51 -49.24 1.11
C TYR A 486 -39.92 -49.89 -0.15
N TYR A 487 -39.40 -51.12 -0.04
CA TYR A 487 -39.36 -52.06 -1.15
C TYR A 487 -39.62 -53.49 -0.66
N THR A 488 -40.41 -54.19 -1.47
CA THR A 488 -40.99 -55.51 -1.22
C THR A 488 -40.33 -56.54 -2.16
N ILE A 489 -40.32 -57.81 -1.72
CA ILE A 489 -40.24 -59.07 -2.50
C ILE A 489 -38.86 -59.50 -3.06
N ASN A 490 -38.31 -60.58 -2.50
CA ASN A 490 -38.27 -61.89 -3.20
C ASN A 490 -37.75 -63.01 -2.29
N SER A 491 -38.63 -63.96 -1.98
CA SER A 491 -38.25 -65.31 -1.57
C SER A 491 -38.03 -66.16 -2.81
N GLN A 492 -36.80 -66.60 -3.05
CA GLN A 492 -36.53 -67.80 -3.83
C GLN A 492 -35.45 -68.62 -3.14
N LYS A 493 -35.86 -69.82 -2.75
CA LYS A 493 -35.14 -71.11 -2.74
C LYS A 493 -33.62 -71.02 -2.99
N TYR A 494 -32.84 -71.53 -2.05
CA TYR A 494 -32.21 -72.86 -2.14
C TYR A 494 -31.94 -73.41 -0.75
#